data_AF-J7FV18-F1
#
_entry.id   AF-J7FV18-F1
#
_cell.length_a   1.000
_cell.length_b   1.000
_cell.length_c   1.000
_cell.angle_alpha   90.00
_cell.angle_beta   90.00
_cell.angle_gamma   90.00
#
_symmetry.space_group_name_H-M   'P 1'
#
loop_
_entity.id
_entity.type
_entity.pdbx_description
1 polymer ?
#
loop_
_entity_poly.entity_id
_entity_poly.type
_entity_poly.pdbx_seq_one_letter_code
_entity_poly.pdbx_strand_id
1 'polypeptide(L)'
;NFHVMFGCNNITFDGFTVTAPADSPNTDGIHMGRSTDVKILNTNIGTGDDCVSLGDGSRKITVQGVKCGPGHGISVGSLGRYTTEDNVEGVTVKNCTLTATQNGVRIKTWPDAPGTITVFDIHFEDITMNNVLNPIIIDQEYCPWNACNKK
;
A
#
# COMPACT_ATOMS: atom_id res chain seq x y z
N ASN A 1 3.77 -13.26 4.39
CA ASN A 1 2.71 -13.96 3.65
C ASN A 1 1.80 -12.92 3.02
N PHE A 2 0.98 -13.33 2.05
CA PHE A 2 0.07 -12.44 1.35
C PHE A 2 -1.19 -13.23 1.06
N HIS A 3 -2.36 -12.61 1.17
CA HIS A 3 -3.59 -13.26 0.71
C HIS A 3 -3.69 -13.21 -0.80
N VAL A 4 -3.36 -12.05 -1.38
CA VAL A 4 -3.30 -11.84 -2.82
C VAL A 4 -1.99 -11.12 -3.16
N MET A 5 -1.20 -11.71 -4.06
CA MET A 5 0.03 -11.12 -4.61
C MET A 5 0.06 -11.31 -6.13
N PHE A 6 0.21 -10.24 -6.89
CA PHE A 6 0.20 -10.32 -8.36
C PHE A 6 0.99 -9.21 -9.04
N GLY A 7 1.29 -9.45 -10.32
CA GLY A 7 1.68 -8.43 -11.30
C GLY A 7 0.89 -8.63 -12.59
N CYS A 8 -0.10 -7.78 -12.85
CA CYS A 8 -1.06 -7.93 -13.95
C CYS A 8 -1.55 -6.57 -14.45
N ASN A 9 -2.15 -6.56 -15.65
CA ASN A 9 -2.75 -5.37 -16.23
C ASN A 9 -4.25 -5.55 -16.39
N ASN A 10 -5.01 -4.46 -16.22
CA ASN A 10 -6.46 -4.39 -16.45
C ASN A 10 -7.24 -5.44 -15.62
N ILE A 11 -7.13 -5.36 -14.30
CA ILE A 11 -7.85 -6.24 -13.37
C ILE A 11 -8.67 -5.42 -12.38
N THR A 12 -9.85 -5.94 -12.03
CA THR A 12 -10.73 -5.34 -11.02
C THR A 12 -11.05 -6.36 -9.93
N PHE A 13 -10.78 -5.98 -8.68
CA PHE A 13 -11.31 -6.61 -7.49
C PHE A 13 -12.51 -5.79 -7.02
N ASP A 14 -13.70 -6.39 -6.94
CA ASP A 14 -14.91 -5.71 -6.48
C ASP A 14 -15.67 -6.59 -5.49
N GLY A 15 -16.11 -6.00 -4.37
CA GLY A 15 -16.84 -6.72 -3.32
C GLY A 15 -16.03 -7.83 -2.62
N PHE A 16 -14.70 -7.77 -2.71
CA PHE A 16 -13.83 -8.80 -2.13
C PHE A 16 -13.74 -8.66 -0.60
N THR A 17 -13.42 -9.75 0.11
CA THR A 17 -13.22 -9.72 1.56
C THR A 17 -12.01 -10.54 1.98
N VAL A 18 -11.15 -9.93 2.81
CA VAL A 18 -10.00 -10.59 3.45
C VAL A 18 -10.12 -10.43 4.96
N THR A 19 -9.81 -11.49 5.69
CA THR A 19 -9.84 -11.49 7.16
C THR A 19 -8.70 -12.31 7.73
N ALA A 20 -7.83 -11.66 8.49
CA ALA A 20 -6.82 -12.26 9.33
C ALA A 20 -6.73 -11.52 10.68
N PRO A 21 -6.24 -12.18 11.75
CA PRO A 21 -6.03 -11.54 13.04
C PRO A 21 -5.08 -10.34 12.96
N ALA A 22 -5.31 -9.32 13.80
CA ALA A 22 -4.51 -8.09 13.84
C ALA A 22 -3.03 -8.30 14.22
N ASP A 23 -2.75 -9.38 14.94
CA ASP A 23 -1.42 -9.79 15.38
C ASP A 23 -0.77 -10.80 14.43
N SER A 24 -1.40 -11.12 13.29
CA SER A 24 -0.88 -12.09 12.34
C SER A 24 0.20 -11.46 11.45
N PRO A 25 1.48 -11.84 11.60
CA PRO A 25 2.58 -11.16 10.95
C PRO A 25 2.54 -11.37 9.44
N ASN A 26 2.75 -10.28 8.68
CA ASN A 26 2.85 -10.30 7.22
C ASN A 26 1.66 -11.01 6.58
N THR A 27 0.45 -10.50 6.83
CA THR A 27 -0.80 -11.01 6.26
C THR A 27 -1.44 -9.99 5.33
N ASP A 28 -0.64 -9.29 4.53
CA ASP A 28 -1.11 -8.30 3.56
C ASP A 28 -2.35 -8.79 2.81
N GLY A 29 -3.32 -7.88 2.64
CA GLY A 29 -4.57 -8.18 1.95
C GLY A 29 -4.33 -8.33 0.46
N ILE A 30 -4.13 -7.20 -0.22
CA ILE A 30 -3.83 -7.16 -1.65
C ILE A 30 -2.49 -6.47 -1.87
N HIS A 31 -1.50 -7.24 -2.29
CA HIS A 31 -0.21 -6.74 -2.74
C HIS A 31 -0.11 -6.79 -4.27
N MET A 32 0.27 -5.68 -4.89
CA MET A 32 0.48 -5.61 -6.33
C MET A 32 1.83 -4.98 -6.64
N GLY A 33 2.52 -5.45 -7.67
CA GLY A 33 3.68 -4.80 -8.27
C GLY A 33 3.61 -4.89 -9.79
N ARG A 34 4.31 -4.01 -10.50
CA ARG A 34 4.46 -4.01 -11.97
C ARG A 34 3.13 -4.22 -12.70
N SER A 35 2.12 -3.47 -12.26
CA SER A 35 0.73 -3.63 -12.65
C SER A 35 0.19 -2.31 -13.19
N THR A 36 -0.66 -2.36 -14.21
CA THR A 36 -1.28 -1.17 -14.82
C THR A 36 -2.79 -1.30 -14.90
N ASP A 37 -3.53 -0.23 -14.58
CA ASP A 37 -5.00 -0.20 -14.64
C ASP A 37 -5.64 -1.26 -13.71
N VAL A 38 -5.31 -1.17 -12.43
CA VAL A 38 -5.85 -2.02 -11.37
C VAL A 38 -6.90 -1.25 -10.58
N LYS A 39 -8.04 -1.89 -10.34
CA LYS A 39 -9.13 -1.31 -9.53
C LYS A 39 -9.42 -2.22 -8.35
N ILE A 40 -9.41 -1.67 -7.14
CA ILE A 40 -9.87 -2.32 -5.91
C ILE A 40 -11.06 -1.53 -5.41
N LEU A 41 -12.25 -2.12 -5.53
CA LEU A 41 -13.53 -1.46 -5.33
C LEU A 41 -14.31 -2.15 -4.21
N ASN A 42 -14.97 -1.37 -3.36
CA ASN A 42 -16.00 -1.83 -2.42
C ASN A 42 -15.60 -3.05 -1.56
N THR A 43 -14.33 -3.15 -1.20
CA THR A 43 -13.72 -4.34 -0.60
C THR A 43 -13.54 -4.15 0.90
N ASN A 44 -13.64 -5.23 1.69
CA ASN A 44 -13.39 -5.22 3.13
C ASN A 44 -12.10 -6.01 3.47
N ILE A 45 -11.14 -5.37 4.13
CA ILE A 45 -9.82 -5.98 4.41
C ILE A 45 -9.46 -5.73 5.88
N GLY A 46 -9.40 -6.81 6.66
CA GLY A 46 -8.81 -6.79 8.00
C GLY A 46 -7.65 -7.78 8.05
N THR A 47 -6.47 -7.31 8.45
CA THR A 47 -5.24 -8.13 8.49
C THR A 47 -4.32 -7.70 9.64
N GLY A 48 -3.17 -8.35 9.79
CA GLY A 48 -2.08 -7.90 10.65
C GLY A 48 -0.99 -7.10 9.92
N ASP A 49 -1.16 -6.79 8.64
CA ASP A 49 -0.21 -5.98 7.85
C ASP A 49 -0.96 -5.02 6.90
N ASP A 50 -0.37 -4.60 5.77
CA ASP A 50 -0.99 -3.68 4.83
C ASP A 50 -2.31 -4.24 4.25
N CYS A 51 -3.40 -3.45 4.29
CA CYS A 51 -4.65 -3.84 3.63
C CYS A 51 -4.46 -3.90 2.11
N VAL A 52 -3.81 -2.87 1.58
CA VAL A 52 -3.42 -2.76 0.18
C VAL A 52 -1.98 -2.24 0.15
N SER A 53 -1.09 -2.93 -0.55
CA SER A 53 0.31 -2.51 -0.73
C SER A 53 0.70 -2.50 -2.22
N LEU A 54 1.37 -1.43 -2.65
CA LEU A 54 1.81 -1.21 -4.03
C LEU A 54 3.35 -1.27 -4.10
N GLY A 55 3.90 -2.24 -4.81
CA GLY A 55 5.30 -2.34 -5.19
C GLY A 55 5.65 -1.54 -6.45
N ASP A 56 6.90 -1.70 -6.89
CA ASP A 56 7.51 -0.99 -8.01
C ASP A 56 6.71 -1.14 -9.31
N GLY A 57 6.76 -0.15 -10.21
CA GLY A 57 6.13 -0.23 -11.53
C GLY A 57 4.59 -0.27 -11.53
N SER A 58 3.94 0.02 -10.41
CA SER A 58 2.48 0.12 -10.30
C SER A 58 1.99 1.44 -10.90
N ARG A 59 1.05 1.38 -11.86
CA ARG A 59 0.57 2.54 -12.62
C ARG A 59 -0.95 2.57 -12.74
N LYS A 60 -1.57 3.74 -12.67
CA LYS A 60 -3.02 3.91 -12.87
C LYS A 60 -3.83 2.99 -11.95
N ILE A 61 -3.60 3.11 -10.64
CA ILE A 61 -4.21 2.28 -9.62
C ILE A 61 -5.35 3.05 -8.97
N THR A 62 -6.53 2.43 -8.86
CA THR A 62 -7.67 3.01 -8.14
C THR A 62 -8.05 2.13 -6.96
N VAL A 63 -8.02 2.68 -5.76
CA VAL A 63 -8.53 2.06 -4.54
C VAL A 63 -9.72 2.89 -4.07
N GLN A 64 -10.92 2.33 -4.12
CA GLN A 64 -12.15 3.07 -3.86
C GLN A 64 -13.15 2.27 -3.04
N GLY A 65 -13.79 2.90 -2.05
CA GLY A 65 -14.82 2.23 -1.25
C GLY A 65 -14.26 1.12 -0.35
N VAL A 66 -12.95 1.12 -0.08
CA VAL A 66 -12.30 0.09 0.73
C VAL A 66 -12.51 0.38 2.21
N LYS A 67 -12.97 -0.63 2.94
CA LYS A 67 -12.95 -0.67 4.40
C LYS A 67 -11.71 -1.44 4.83
N CYS A 68 -10.76 -0.77 5.44
CA CYS A 68 -9.48 -1.32 5.84
C CYS A 68 -9.35 -1.25 7.36
N GLY A 69 -9.06 -2.37 8.02
CA GLY A 69 -8.94 -2.37 9.47
C GLY A 69 -9.36 -3.69 10.12
N PRO A 70 -8.56 -4.22 11.07
CA PRO A 70 -7.23 -3.74 11.51
C PRO A 70 -6.13 -3.94 10.44
N GLY A 71 -4.92 -3.43 10.68
CA GLY A 71 -3.75 -3.60 9.79
C GLY A 71 -2.82 -2.39 9.74
N HIS A 72 -1.98 -2.29 8.71
CA HIS A 72 -0.99 -1.21 8.52
C HIS A 72 -1.45 -0.11 7.56
N GLY A 73 -2.67 -0.19 7.02
CA GLY A 73 -3.27 0.83 6.16
C GLY A 73 -3.13 0.53 4.67
N ILE A 74 -3.13 1.59 3.86
CA ILE A 74 -2.91 1.53 2.40
C ILE A 74 -1.54 2.12 2.11
N SER A 75 -0.63 1.30 1.60
CA SER A 75 0.79 1.63 1.50
C SER A 75 1.30 1.63 0.05
N VAL A 76 2.05 2.65 -0.33
CA VAL A 76 2.94 2.65 -1.48
C VAL A 76 4.35 2.30 -0.99
N GLY A 77 4.91 1.23 -1.54
CA GLY A 77 6.22 0.70 -1.25
C GLY A 77 6.24 -0.53 -0.33
N SER A 78 7.41 -0.92 0.19
CA SER A 78 8.65 -0.14 0.15
C SER A 78 9.27 -0.05 -1.25
N LEU A 79 9.77 1.14 -1.63
CA LEU A 79 10.43 1.39 -2.92
C LEU A 79 11.85 1.93 -2.74
N GLY A 80 12.67 1.84 -3.78
CA GLY A 80 14.05 2.27 -3.80
C GLY A 80 14.99 1.27 -3.13
N ARG A 81 14.67 -0.02 -3.03
CA ARG A 81 15.64 -0.99 -2.50
C ARG A 81 16.59 -1.49 -3.59
N TYR A 82 16.08 -1.69 -4.79
CA TYR A 82 16.81 -2.25 -5.91
C TYR A 82 16.96 -1.24 -7.06
N THR A 83 18.04 -1.37 -7.83
CA THR A 83 18.34 -0.51 -9.00
C THR A 83 17.41 -0.74 -10.18
N THR A 84 16.70 -1.86 -10.19
CA THR A 84 15.80 -2.30 -11.28
C THR A 84 14.33 -2.06 -10.97
N GLU A 85 14.03 -1.22 -9.98
CA GLU A 85 12.67 -0.83 -9.66
C GLU A 85 12.18 0.26 -10.64
N ASP A 86 10.90 0.20 -10.96
CA ASP A 86 10.22 1.18 -11.80
C ASP A 86 9.39 2.16 -10.94
N ASN A 87 9.12 3.33 -11.50
CA ASN A 87 8.29 4.36 -10.87
C ASN A 87 6.88 3.87 -10.52
N VAL A 88 6.30 4.49 -9.51
CA VAL A 88 4.87 4.35 -9.18
C VAL A 88 4.16 5.66 -9.52
N GLU A 89 3.11 5.58 -10.35
CA GLU A 89 2.42 6.76 -10.87
C GLU A 89 0.90 6.58 -11.02
N GLY A 90 0.13 7.65 -10.88
CA GLY A 90 -1.31 7.65 -11.11
C GLY A 90 -2.06 6.77 -10.12
N VAL A 91 -1.80 6.94 -8.83
CA VAL A 91 -2.48 6.19 -7.76
C VAL A 91 -3.55 7.07 -7.15
N THR A 92 -4.80 6.61 -7.17
CA THR A 92 -5.93 7.27 -6.52
C THR A 92 -6.49 6.38 -5.41
N VAL A 93 -6.48 6.87 -4.17
CA VAL A 93 -7.22 6.25 -3.05
C VAL A 93 -8.34 7.18 -2.66
N LYS A 94 -9.59 6.76 -2.80
CA LYS A 94 -10.73 7.62 -2.51
C LYS A 94 -11.91 6.95 -1.83
N ASN A 95 -12.69 7.72 -1.07
CA ASN A 95 -13.90 7.22 -0.41
C ASN A 95 -13.64 5.92 0.38
N CYS A 96 -12.58 5.91 1.18
CA CYS A 96 -12.16 4.74 1.95
C CYS A 96 -12.38 4.98 3.44
N THR A 97 -12.55 3.91 4.22
CA THR A 97 -12.65 3.99 5.68
C THR A 97 -11.57 3.11 6.30
N LEU A 98 -10.65 3.72 7.04
CA LEU A 98 -9.60 3.02 7.76
C LEU A 98 -9.94 3.00 9.25
N THR A 99 -9.94 1.83 9.87
CA THR A 99 -10.34 1.66 11.27
C THR A 99 -9.31 0.85 12.05
N ALA A 100 -8.84 1.39 13.18
CA ALA A 100 -7.89 0.70 14.06
C ALA A 100 -6.63 0.18 13.33
N THR A 101 -6.16 0.94 12.33
CA THR A 101 -4.91 0.64 11.61
C THR A 101 -3.74 1.40 12.21
N GLN A 102 -2.53 0.87 12.05
CA GLN A 102 -1.30 1.56 12.42
C GLN A 102 -1.11 2.83 11.59
N ASN A 103 -1.39 2.76 10.28
CA ASN A 103 -1.28 3.92 9.40
C ASN A 103 -2.55 4.07 8.57
N GLY A 104 -2.82 5.29 8.12
CA GLY A 104 -3.86 5.58 7.19
C GLY A 104 -3.36 5.30 5.77
N VAL A 105 -2.96 6.35 5.08
CA VAL A 105 -2.20 6.25 3.83
C VAL A 105 -0.71 6.41 4.11
N ARG A 106 0.09 5.58 3.47
CA ARG A 106 1.54 5.52 3.70
C ARG A 106 2.31 5.48 2.39
N ILE A 107 3.41 6.22 2.31
CA ILE A 107 4.44 6.04 1.28
C ILE A 107 5.75 5.74 2.01
N LYS A 108 6.42 4.65 1.65
CA LYS A 108 7.67 4.20 2.28
C LYS A 108 8.76 3.98 1.22
N THR A 109 9.86 4.73 1.31
CA THR A 109 11.04 4.57 0.45
C THR A 109 12.30 4.34 1.28
N TRP A 110 13.25 3.57 0.75
CA TRP A 110 14.53 3.31 1.40
C TRP A 110 15.46 4.54 1.33
N PRO A 111 16.31 4.77 2.35
CA PRO A 111 17.17 5.97 2.42
C PRO A 111 18.29 6.01 1.38
N ASP A 112 18.93 4.86 1.10
CA ASP A 112 20.05 4.77 0.14
C ASP A 112 19.57 4.32 -1.25
N ALA A 113 18.45 4.86 -1.73
CA ALA A 113 17.79 4.42 -2.94
C ALA A 113 18.77 4.24 -4.11
N PRO A 114 19.23 3.01 -4.44
CA PRO A 114 20.30 2.82 -5.39
C PRO A 114 19.78 3.02 -6.82
N GLY A 115 18.46 2.94 -7.02
CA GLY A 115 17.75 3.40 -8.21
C GLY A 115 17.09 4.77 -7.98
N THR A 116 17.17 5.66 -8.97
CA THR A 116 16.37 6.89 -9.05
C THR A 116 14.95 6.55 -9.49
N ILE A 117 14.13 6.08 -8.55
CA ILE A 117 12.68 5.94 -8.74
C ILE A 117 11.95 7.20 -8.29
N THR A 118 10.83 7.48 -8.93
CA THR A 118 9.91 8.54 -8.51
C THR A 118 8.55 7.95 -8.17
N VAL A 119 7.91 8.56 -7.17
CA VAL A 119 6.51 8.32 -6.81
C VAL A 119 5.78 9.64 -7.04
N PHE A 120 4.90 9.69 -8.03
CA PHE A 120 4.23 10.93 -8.43
C PHE A 120 2.80 10.69 -8.89
N ASP A 121 2.01 11.75 -9.03
CA ASP A 121 0.58 11.66 -9.37
C ASP A 121 -0.17 10.72 -8.41
N ILE A 122 -0.04 11.01 -7.11
CA ILE A 122 -0.71 10.28 -6.03
C ILE A 122 -1.81 11.18 -5.46
N HIS A 123 -3.04 10.66 -5.45
CA HIS A 123 -4.22 11.38 -5.02
C HIS A 123 -4.95 10.64 -3.91
N PHE A 124 -5.14 11.30 -2.77
CA PHE A 124 -5.87 10.77 -1.61
C PHE A 124 -7.05 11.70 -1.30
N GLU A 125 -8.28 11.17 -1.33
CA GLU A 125 -9.51 11.96 -1.23
C GLU A 125 -10.58 11.25 -0.40
N ASP A 126 -11.37 11.98 0.39
CA ASP A 126 -12.52 11.41 1.12
C ASP A 126 -12.19 10.15 1.93
N ILE A 127 -11.10 10.18 2.70
CA ILE A 127 -10.68 9.05 3.53
C ILE A 127 -11.08 9.30 4.98
N THR A 128 -11.96 8.44 5.50
CA THR A 128 -12.34 8.45 6.92
C THR A 128 -11.32 7.65 7.74
N MET A 129 -10.74 8.27 8.76
CA MET A 129 -9.74 7.65 9.64
C MET A 129 -10.31 7.50 11.06
N ASN A 130 -10.69 6.28 11.44
CA ASN A 130 -11.26 5.95 12.74
C ASN A 130 -10.22 5.26 13.63
N ASN A 131 -9.73 5.93 14.67
CA ASN A 131 -8.73 5.36 15.57
C ASN A 131 -7.47 4.84 14.83
N VAL A 132 -7.03 5.59 13.81
CA VAL A 132 -5.81 5.29 13.05
C VAL A 132 -4.63 5.97 13.76
N LEU A 133 -3.55 5.23 14.02
CA LEU A 133 -2.42 5.75 14.79
C LEU A 133 -1.67 6.86 14.03
N ASN A 134 -1.31 6.62 12.76
CA ASN A 134 -0.65 7.59 11.89
C ASN A 134 -1.50 7.86 10.63
N PRO A 135 -2.38 8.90 10.60
CA PRO A 135 -3.29 9.10 9.47
C PRO A 135 -2.62 9.23 8.10
N ILE A 136 -1.49 9.95 8.03
CA ILE A 136 -0.69 10.10 6.81
C ILE A 136 0.77 9.98 7.21
N ILE A 137 1.54 9.14 6.51
CA ILE A 137 2.98 9.04 6.70
C ILE A 137 3.70 8.92 5.36
N ILE A 138 4.72 9.75 5.15
CA ILE A 138 5.65 9.65 4.03
C ILE A 138 7.02 9.49 4.66
N ASP A 139 7.55 8.26 4.60
CA ASP A 139 8.81 7.87 5.23
C ASP A 139 9.83 7.58 4.13
N GLN A 140 10.82 8.46 3.99
CA GLN A 140 11.95 8.26 3.06
C GLN A 140 13.15 7.58 3.72
N GLU A 141 13.05 7.25 5.01
CA GLU A 141 14.08 6.59 5.82
C GLU A 141 13.65 5.16 6.17
N TYR A 142 12.75 4.58 5.37
CA TYR A 142 12.14 3.29 5.67
C TYR A 142 13.21 2.19 5.69
N CYS A 143 13.49 1.69 6.89
CA CYS A 143 14.59 0.80 7.17
C CYS A 143 14.12 -0.34 8.07
N PRO A 144 13.33 -1.29 7.54
CA PRO A 144 12.83 -2.39 8.33
C PRO A 144 14.02 -3.18 8.89
N TRP A 145 13.97 -3.49 10.19
CA TRP A 145 14.99 -4.26 10.91
C TRP A 145 16.40 -3.63 10.95
N ASN A 146 16.51 -2.31 10.73
CA ASN A 146 17.80 -1.62 10.63
C ASN A 146 18.73 -2.20 9.54
N ALA A 147 18.17 -2.87 8.53
CA ALA A 147 18.92 -3.52 7.46
C ALA A 147 19.14 -2.59 6.24
N CYS A 148 19.47 -1.33 6.47
CA CYS A 148 19.74 -0.33 5.44
C CYS A 148 21.08 0.36 5.69
N ASN A 149 21.70 0.87 4.62
CA ASN A 149 22.78 1.84 4.75
C ASN A 149 22.13 3.22 4.88
N LYS A 150 22.19 3.84 6.06
CA LYS A 150 21.81 5.25 6.20
C LYS A 150 23.02 6.10 5.82
N LYS A 151 22.84 7.05 4.92
CA LYS A 151 23.90 8.02 4.55
C LYS A 151 23.97 9.15 5.58
#